data_AF-A0A816SSZ3-F1
#
_entry.id   AF-A0A816SSZ3-F1
#
_cell.length_a   1.000
_cell.length_b   1.000
_cell.length_c   1.000
_cell.angle_alpha   90.00
_cell.angle_beta   90.00
_cell.angle_gamma   90.00
#
_symmetry.space_group_name_H-M   'P 1'
#
loop_
_entity.id
_entity.type
_entity.pdbx_description
1 polymer ?
#
loop_
_entity_poly.entity_id
_entity_poly.type
_entity_poly.pdbx_seq_one_letter_code
_entity_poly.pdbx_strand_id
1 'polypeptide(L)' 'MPEDTDTYLHRVARAGRLGTKGLAITYVANESDAAILNEIQSRFAVKITEMPDEIDADTQVTFIDIESRFTGP' A
#
# COMPACT_ATOMS: atom_id res chain seq x y z
N MET A 1 8.81 -8.39 -5.49
CA MET A 1 7.86 -7.31 -5.83
C MET A 1 6.97 -7.75 -7.00
N PRO A 2 5.71 -7.30 -7.15
CA PRO A 2 4.97 -7.45 -8.41
C PRO A 2 5.68 -6.70 -9.55
N GLU A 3 5.46 -7.12 -10.79
CA GLU A 3 6.08 -6.50 -11.97
C GLU A 3 5.52 -5.10 -12.29
N ASP A 4 4.29 -4.83 -11.84
CA ASP A 4 3.57 -3.59 -12.14
C ASP A 4 2.66 -3.13 -10.99
N THR A 5 2.35 -1.82 -11.03
CA THR A 5 1.68 -1.10 -9.95
C THR A 5 0.21 -1.49 -9.77
N ASP A 6 -0.48 -1.87 -10.84
CA ASP A 6 -1.86 -2.39 -10.79
C ASP A 6 -1.94 -3.76 -10.10
N THR A 7 -0.97 -4.64 -10.35
CA THR A 7 -0.87 -5.94 -9.69
C THR A 7 -0.59 -5.79 -8.20
N TYR A 8 0.21 -4.79 -7.81
CA TYR A 8 0.41 -4.44 -6.39
C TYR A 8 -0.90 -4.03 -5.74
N LEU A 9 -1.66 -3.13 -6.38
CA LEU A 9 -2.93 -2.66 -5.84
C LEU A 9 -3.92 -3.81 -5.63
N HIS A 10 -4.08 -4.72 -6.60
CA HIS A 10 -4.96 -5.87 -6.43
C HIS A 10 -4.57 -6.80 -5.26
N ARG A 11 -3.29 -6.81 -4.86
CA ARG A 11 -2.82 -7.62 -3.73
C ARG A 11 -3.07 -6.96 -2.38
N VAL A 12 -2.91 -5.64 -2.30
CA VAL A 12 -2.98 -4.89 -1.04
C VAL A 12 -4.34 -4.23 -0.80
N ALA A 13 -5.10 -3.96 -1.86
CA ALA A 13 -6.42 -3.37 -1.75
C ALA A 13 -7.41 -4.38 -1.16
N ARG A 14 -8.24 -3.90 -0.23
CA ARG A 14 -9.36 -4.66 0.31
C ARG A 14 -10.66 -4.13 -0.30
N ALA A 15 -11.42 -5.02 -0.91
CA ALA A 15 -12.79 -4.75 -1.36
C ALA A 15 -13.78 -5.36 -0.35
N GLY A 16 -14.02 -4.67 0.76
CA GLY A 16 -14.92 -5.17 1.81
C GLY A 16 -15.39 -4.07 2.77
N ARG A 17 -16.67 -4.09 3.13
CA ARG A 17 -17.33 -3.08 3.98
C ARG A 17 -17.08 -3.27 5.49
N LEU A 18 -16.51 -4.40 5.90
CA LEU A 18 -16.24 -4.74 7.30
C LEU A 18 -14.72 -4.69 7.55
N GLY A 19 -14.25 -3.63 8.19
CA GLY A 19 -12.86 -3.47 8.62
C GLY A 19 -11.95 -2.85 7.56
N THR A 20 -11.67 -1.55 7.72
CA THR A 20 -10.73 -0.77 6.87
C THR A 20 -9.28 -0.82 7.35
N LYS A 21 -9.00 -1.48 8.48
CA LYS A 21 -7.64 -1.60 9.06
C LYS A 21 -6.92 -2.85 8.54
N GLY A 22 -5.60 -2.74 8.35
CA GLY A 22 -4.70 -3.84 8.04
C GLY A 22 -3.24 -3.38 7.99
N LEU A 23 -2.34 -4.26 7.56
CA LEU A 23 -0.92 -3.99 7.41
C LEU A 23 -0.43 -4.68 6.13
N ALA A 24 0.22 -3.93 5.24
CA ALA A 24 0.89 -4.48 4.07
C ALA A 24 2.41 -4.32 4.22
N ILE A 25 3.14 -5.43 4.20
CA ILE A 25 4.61 -5.46 4.26
C ILE A 25 5.13 -5.88 2.89
N THR A 26 6.02 -5.08 2.32
CA THR A 26 6.60 -5.32 1.00
C THR A 26 8.10 -5.53 1.15
N TYR A 27 8.59 -6.70 0.74
CA TYR A 27 10.03 -6.96 0.69
C TYR A 27 10.63 -6.37 -0.59
N VAL A 28 11.69 -5.59 -0.42
CA VAL A 28 12.49 -4.97 -1.49
C VAL A 28 13.87 -5.61 -1.46
N ALA A 29 14.25 -6.31 -2.52
CA ALA A 29 15.52 -7.05 -2.58
C ALA A 29 16.56 -6.41 -3.49
N ASN A 30 16.12 -5.57 -4.44
CA ASN A 30 16.99 -4.94 -5.44
C ASN A 30 16.50 -3.53 -5.82
N GLU A 31 17.30 -2.79 -6.59
CA GLU A 31 16.96 -1.43 -7.02
C GLU A 31 15.72 -1.37 -7.91
N SER A 32 15.45 -2.40 -8.71
CA SER A 32 14.24 -2.48 -9.55
C SER A 32 12.98 -2.55 -8.69
N ASP A 33 12.99 -3.33 -7.61
CA ASP A 33 11.88 -3.39 -6.64
C ASP A 33 11.63 -2.01 -6.01
N ALA A 34 12.70 -1.27 -5.68
CA ALA A 34 12.62 0.07 -5.12
C ALA A 34 12.03 1.08 -6.13
N ALA A 35 12.39 0.95 -7.41
CA ALA A 35 11.83 1.78 -8.48
C ALA A 35 10.31 1.58 -8.62
N ILE A 36 9.84 0.33 -8.61
CA ILE A 36 8.40 0.01 -8.65
C ILE A 36 7.69 0.55 -7.41
N LEU A 37 8.31 0.44 -6.23
CA LEU A 37 7.73 0.94 -4.99
C LEU A 37 7.58 2.47 -5.01
N ASN A 38 8.54 3.19 -5.56
CA ASN A 38 8.45 4.64 -5.77
C ASN A 38 7.34 5.01 -6.77
N GLU A 39 7.17 4.22 -7.84
CA GLU A 39 6.08 4.43 -8.79
C GLU A 39 4.71 4.25 -8.13
N ILE A 40 4.54 3.22 -7.29
CA ILE A 40 3.31 2.98 -6.51
C ILE A 40 3.00 4.19 -5.61
N GLN A 41 4.00 4.66 -4.87
CA GLN A 41 3.85 5.82 -3.98
C GLN A 41 3.38 7.07 -4.75
N SER A 42 4.02 7.35 -5.89
CA SER A 42 3.66 8.49 -6.75
C SER A 42 2.28 8.34 -7.37
N ARG A 43 1.96 7.15 -7.92
CA ARG A 43 0.72 6.89 -8.66
C ARG A 43 -0.51 6.95 -7.76
N PHE A 44 -0.41 6.39 -6.55
CA PHE A 44 -1.54 6.35 -5.61
C PHE A 44 -1.50 7.45 -4.56
N ALA A 45 -0.49 8.33 -4.60
CA ALA A 45 -0.27 9.40 -3.62
C ALA A 45 -0.23 8.85 -2.17
N VAL A 46 0.49 7.75 -1.98
CA VAL A 46 0.64 7.07 -0.69
C VAL A 46 2.08 7.10 -0.23
N LYS A 47 2.28 7.17 1.09
CA LYS A 47 3.60 7.08 1.70
C LYS A 47 3.82 5.66 2.22
N ILE A 48 4.84 4.98 1.71
CA ILE A 48 5.29 3.68 2.22
C ILE A 48 6.59 3.96 2.98
N THR A 49 6.55 3.75 4.30
CA THR A 49 7.72 3.95 5.17
C THR A 49 8.45 2.64 5.39
N GLU A 50 9.72 2.72 5.76
CA GLU A 50 10.47 1.55 6.23
C GLU A 50 9.78 0.93 7.47
N MET A 51 9.98 -0.38 7.63
CA MET A 51 9.41 -1.11 8.75
C MET A 51 10.11 -0.66 10.05
N PRO A 52 9.37 -0.20 11.06
CA PRO A 52 9.95 0.13 12.36
C PRO A 52 10.38 -1.14 13.11
N ASP A 53 11.33 -1.01 14.04
CA ASP A 53 11.77 -2.11 14.92
C ASP A 53 10.66 -2.64 15.83
N GLU A 54 9.67 -1.79 16.13
CA GLU A 54 8.51 -2.12 16.95
C GLU A 54 7.22 -1.77 16.23
N ILE A 55 6.29 -2.74 16.17
CA ILE A 55 4.97 -2.58 15.57
C ILE A 55 3.94 -2.61 16.69
N ASP A 56 3.37 -1.46 17.03
CA ASP A 56 2.22 -1.38 17.93
C ASP A 56 0.98 -2.04 17.29
N ALA A 57 0.09 -2.59 18.10
CA ALA A 57 -1.14 -3.24 17.62
C ALA A 57 -2.08 -2.26 16.88
N ASP A 58 -1.94 -0.95 17.10
CA ASP A 58 -2.64 0.10 16.35
C ASP A 58 -1.79 0.69 15.20
N THR A 59 -0.57 0.20 14.94
CA THR A 59 0.24 0.64 13.80
C THR A 59 -0.42 0.22 12.49
N GLN A 60 -0.99 1.20 11.80
CA GLN A 60 -1.55 1.04 10.46
C GLN A 60 -0.52 1.54 9.44
N VAL A 61 -0.14 0.70 8.49
CA VAL A 61 0.67 1.14 7.35
C VAL A 61 -0.24 1.27 6.13
N THR A 62 -0.19 2.48 5.59
CA THR A 62 -0.95 3.12 4.52
C THR A 62 -1.89 2.24 3.67
N PHE A 63 -3.17 2.57 3.73
CA PHE A 63 -4.23 2.04 2.86
C PHE A 63 -4.37 2.90 1.62
N ILE A 64 -4.31 2.27 0.45
CA ILE A 64 -4.89 2.84 -0.77
C ILE A 64 -6.39 2.52 -0.71
N ASP A 65 -7.17 3.38 -0.05
CA ASP A 65 -8.62 3.31 -0.11
C ASP A 65 -9.09 3.83 -1.48
N ILE A 66 -9.51 2.91 -2.36
CA ILE A 66 -9.95 3.25 -3.73
C ILE A 66 -11.42 3.74 -3.72
N GLU A 67 -12.19 3.48 -2.65
CA GLU A 67 -13.63 3.83 -2.59
C GLU A 67 -13.88 5.30 -2.22
N SER A 68 -13.00 5.98 -1.47
CA SER A 68 -13.16 7.41 -1.14
C SER A 68 -12.81 8.36 -2.28
N ARG A 69 -12.25 7.87 -3.40
CA ARG A 69 -12.07 8.66 -4.64
C ARG A 69 -13.30 8.64 -5.56
N PHE A 70 -14.31 7.82 -5.28
CA PHE A 70 -15.54 7.75 -6.07
C PHE A 70 -16.78 8.32 -5.35
N THR A 71 -16.61 8.94 -4.18
CA THR A 71 -17.70 9.63 -3.47
C THR A 71 -17.38 11.13 -3.29
N GLY A 72 -17.59 11.87 -4.37
CA GLY A 72 -17.75 13.33 -4.40
C GLY A 72 -18.72 13.69 -5.53
N PRO A 73 -19.50 14.77 -5.36
CA PRO A 73 -20.96 14.84 -5.56
C PRO A 73 -21.52 14.34 -6.90
#